data_AF-A0A0A6VLV4-F1
#
_entry.id   AF-A0A0A6VLV4-F1
#
_cell.length_a   1.000
_cell.length_b   1.000
_cell.length_c   1.000
_cell.angle_alpha   90.00
_cell.angle_beta   90.00
_cell.angle_gamma   90.00
#
_symmetry.space_group_name_H-M   'P 1'
#
loop_
_entity.id
_entity.type
_entity.pdbx_description
1 polymer ?
#
loop_
_entity_poly.entity_id
_entity_poly.type
_entity_poly.pdbx_seq_one_letter_code
_entity_poly.pdbx_strand_id
1 'polypeptide(L)'
;MGSNRRMDHMTWPEFKEAKTRPVIVPIGSTEQHGQHLPIGTDAVLATRVAEDLAERIDGTVLPTLSYGYKSKPLSGGGPLFPGTIDMNGVTVINQMHDVLSELIADGFTKIVVMNAHFENEAFIVEAIDLVTRETGGVATIVETNWWDPVPQSVIDKVFDGLVFPGWALEHAAVTETSLMLHYAPELVHMDRMVEEAGATAKSYVRYPVRQGDVPAHGGLANPAGSSAERGRLIAEACVDAVAEICAEEFGE
;
A
#
# COMPACT_ATOMS: atom_id res chain seq x y z
N MET A 1 -1.44 28.39 6.54
CA MET A 1 -1.94 27.54 5.43
C MET A 1 -0.85 26.53 5.19
N GLY A 2 -1.05 25.27 5.58
CA GLY A 2 -0.06 24.22 5.30
C GLY A 2 0.16 24.17 3.79
N SER A 3 1.42 24.05 3.35
CA SER A 3 1.70 23.87 1.93
C SER A 3 0.96 22.62 1.45
N ASN A 4 0.22 22.75 0.36
CA ASN A 4 -0.47 21.62 -0.23
C ASN A 4 0.58 20.57 -0.63
N ARG A 5 0.53 19.37 -0.06
CA ARG A 5 1.54 18.32 -0.30
C ARG A 5 1.19 17.39 -1.43
N ARG A 6 -0.02 17.50 -2.01
CA ARG A 6 -0.44 16.64 -3.12
C ARG A 6 -0.19 17.32 -4.46
N MET A 7 0.47 16.60 -5.35
CA MET A 7 0.78 17.06 -6.71
C MET A 7 -0.48 17.41 -7.51
N ASP A 8 -1.58 16.66 -7.34
CA ASP A 8 -2.85 16.92 -8.06
C ASP A 8 -3.57 18.21 -7.62
N HIS A 9 -3.06 18.88 -6.59
CA HIS A 9 -3.51 20.19 -6.17
C HIS A 9 -2.46 21.30 -6.37
N MET A 10 -1.31 20.98 -6.96
CA MET A 10 -0.25 21.93 -7.28
C MET A 10 -0.37 22.41 -8.72
N THR A 11 0.02 23.67 -8.94
CA THR A 11 0.41 24.16 -10.27
C THR A 11 1.83 23.71 -10.61
N TRP A 12 2.16 23.60 -11.90
CA TRP A 12 3.50 23.14 -12.30
C TRP A 12 4.67 24.00 -11.74
N PRO A 13 4.55 25.33 -11.48
CA PRO A 13 5.60 26.08 -10.80
C PRO A 13 5.77 25.67 -9.33
N GLU A 14 4.69 25.40 -8.60
CA GLU A 14 4.74 24.92 -7.21
C GLU A 14 5.42 23.54 -7.15
N PHE A 15 5.09 22.64 -8.09
CA PHE A 15 5.73 21.33 -8.19
C PHE A 15 7.23 21.44 -8.53
N LYS A 16 7.61 22.38 -9.40
CA LYS A 16 9.02 22.65 -9.70
C LYS A 16 9.81 23.10 -8.46
N GLU A 17 9.20 23.89 -7.58
CA GLU A 17 9.84 24.33 -6.32
C GLU A 17 9.97 23.18 -5.31
N ALA A 18 9.13 22.14 -5.40
CA ALA A 18 9.15 20.99 -4.50
C ALA A 18 10.29 19.98 -4.79
N LYS A 19 11.01 20.11 -5.91
CA LYS A 19 12.05 19.17 -6.37
C LYS A 19 13.21 18.94 -5.39
N THR A 20 13.42 19.85 -4.45
CA THR A 20 14.45 19.73 -3.41
C THR A 20 14.04 18.83 -2.24
N ARG A 21 12.77 18.42 -2.19
CA ARG A 21 12.17 17.60 -1.13
C ARG A 21 11.91 16.17 -1.62
N PRO A 22 11.72 15.20 -0.71
CA PRO A 22 11.25 13.87 -1.09
C PRO A 22 9.93 13.91 -1.86
N VAL A 23 9.79 13.00 -2.81
CA VAL A 23 8.53 12.74 -3.50
C VAL A 23 8.07 11.32 -3.24
N ILE A 24 6.78 11.14 -2.98
CA ILE A 24 6.17 9.85 -2.60
C ILE A 24 5.24 9.43 -3.74
N VAL A 25 5.45 8.22 -4.26
CA VAL A 25 4.64 7.58 -5.30
C VAL A 25 3.77 6.51 -4.64
N PRO A 26 2.51 6.82 -4.29
CA PRO A 26 1.60 5.83 -3.74
C PRO A 26 1.10 4.89 -4.84
N ILE A 27 1.10 3.59 -4.54
CA ILE A 27 0.57 2.54 -5.41
C ILE A 27 -0.23 1.53 -4.59
N GLY A 28 -1.43 1.21 -5.06
CA GLY A 28 -2.29 0.19 -4.48
C GLY A 28 -2.86 -0.72 -5.57
N SER A 29 -4.15 -1.02 -5.45
CA SER A 29 -4.92 -1.78 -6.42
C SER A 29 -6.41 -1.43 -6.34
N THR A 30 -7.16 -1.94 -7.31
CA THR A 30 -8.61 -2.04 -7.27
C THR A 30 -8.95 -3.51 -7.11
N GLU A 31 -9.24 -3.93 -5.88
CA GLU A 31 -9.36 -5.33 -5.48
C GLU A 31 -10.48 -5.52 -4.44
N GLN A 32 -11.24 -6.62 -4.57
CA GLN A 32 -12.17 -7.07 -3.54
C GLN A 32 -11.54 -7.08 -2.14
N HIS A 33 -12.22 -6.53 -1.14
CA HIS A 33 -11.75 -6.53 0.25
C HIS A 33 -12.85 -7.02 1.18
N GLY A 34 -13.30 -8.24 0.93
CA GLY A 34 -14.41 -8.79 1.68
C GLY A 34 -15.75 -8.10 1.37
N GLN A 35 -16.70 -8.22 2.29
CA GLN A 35 -18.05 -7.65 2.13
C GLN A 35 -18.19 -6.27 2.79
N HIS A 36 -17.25 -5.89 3.66
CA HIS A 36 -17.33 -4.70 4.51
C HIS A 36 -16.42 -3.54 4.07
N LEU A 37 -15.37 -3.78 3.29
CA LEU A 37 -14.48 -2.73 2.80
C LEU A 37 -14.72 -2.41 1.31
N PRO A 38 -14.40 -1.18 0.87
CA PRO A 38 -14.51 -0.82 -0.53
C PRO A 38 -13.43 -1.52 -1.38
N ILE A 39 -13.70 -1.71 -2.66
CA ILE A 39 -12.75 -2.30 -3.62
C ILE A 39 -11.51 -1.43 -3.90
N GLY A 40 -11.46 -0.21 -3.35
CA GLY A 40 -10.32 0.70 -3.47
C GLY A 40 -9.48 0.80 -2.20
N THR A 41 -9.58 -0.17 -1.28
CA THR A 41 -8.91 -0.15 0.03
C THR A 41 -7.42 0.17 -0.11
N ASP A 42 -6.67 -0.60 -0.90
CA ASP A 42 -5.23 -0.40 -1.11
C ASP A 42 -4.90 1.01 -1.61
N ALA A 43 -5.64 1.50 -2.60
CA ALA A 43 -5.41 2.84 -3.16
C ALA A 43 -5.69 3.92 -2.11
N VAL A 44 -6.74 3.76 -1.29
CA VAL A 44 -7.02 4.66 -0.17
C VAL A 44 -5.89 4.61 0.86
N LEU A 45 -5.47 3.42 1.28
CA LEU A 45 -4.41 3.24 2.27
C LEU A 45 -3.07 3.80 1.78
N ALA A 46 -2.65 3.48 0.56
CA ALA A 46 -1.44 4.04 -0.06
C ALA A 46 -1.48 5.57 -0.07
N THR A 47 -2.61 6.16 -0.46
CA THR A 47 -2.78 7.61 -0.48
C THR A 47 -2.64 8.21 0.92
N ARG A 48 -3.34 7.65 1.90
CA ARG A 48 -3.44 8.23 3.25
C ARG A 48 -2.14 8.09 4.04
N VAL A 49 -1.50 6.93 3.97
CA VAL A 49 -0.17 6.73 4.58
C VAL A 49 0.87 7.63 3.91
N ALA A 50 0.79 7.82 2.59
CA ALA A 50 1.68 8.76 1.89
C ALA A 50 1.42 10.22 2.27
N GLU A 51 0.17 10.63 2.51
CA GLU A 51 -0.18 11.97 3.02
C GLU A 51 0.44 12.21 4.41
N ASP A 52 0.27 11.27 5.34
CA ASP A 52 0.83 11.37 6.69
C ASP A 52 2.37 11.35 6.68
N LEU A 53 2.97 10.49 5.84
CA LEU A 53 4.42 10.48 5.64
C LEU A 53 4.90 11.81 5.05
N ALA A 54 4.20 12.33 4.05
CA ALA A 54 4.53 13.61 3.45
C ALA A 54 4.55 14.69 4.52
N GLU A 55 3.56 14.73 5.42
CA GLU A 55 3.50 15.64 6.58
C GLU A 55 4.75 15.55 7.46
N ARG A 56 5.24 14.34 7.72
CA ARG A 56 6.41 14.07 8.56
C ARG A 56 7.74 14.46 7.92
N ILE A 57 7.94 14.22 6.62
CA ILE A 57 9.24 14.39 5.93
C ILE A 57 9.33 15.64 5.03
N ASP A 58 8.35 16.55 5.10
CA ASP A 58 8.22 17.66 4.15
C ASP A 58 8.17 17.20 2.68
N GLY A 59 7.46 16.09 2.41
CA GLY A 59 7.38 15.47 1.09
C GLY A 59 6.25 15.98 0.19
N THR A 60 6.28 15.57 -1.08
CA THR A 60 5.17 15.73 -2.05
C THR A 60 4.60 14.38 -2.47
N VAL A 61 3.27 14.23 -2.48
CA VAL A 61 2.57 12.99 -2.84
C VAL A 61 2.08 13.06 -4.29
N LEU A 62 2.42 12.06 -5.10
CA LEU A 62 1.90 11.89 -6.45
C LEU A 62 0.44 11.43 -6.46
N PRO A 63 -0.29 11.58 -7.59
CA PRO A 63 -1.55 10.89 -7.78
C PRO A 63 -1.36 9.37 -7.67
N THR A 64 -2.23 8.71 -6.91
CA THR A 64 -2.12 7.28 -6.61
C THR A 64 -2.36 6.39 -7.82
N LEU A 65 -1.43 5.47 -8.03
CA LEU A 65 -1.57 4.39 -9.01
C LEU A 65 -2.57 3.37 -8.45
N SER A 66 -3.82 3.44 -8.93
CA SER A 66 -4.97 2.72 -8.33
C SER A 66 -5.24 1.34 -8.94
N TYR A 67 -4.39 0.87 -9.85
CA TYR A 67 -4.49 -0.44 -10.48
C TYR A 67 -3.17 -1.19 -10.33
N GLY A 68 -3.20 -2.34 -9.65
CA GLY A 68 -2.03 -3.14 -9.33
C GLY A 68 -1.96 -4.45 -10.11
N TYR A 69 -0.98 -5.29 -9.74
CA TYR A 69 -0.83 -6.64 -10.26
C TYR A 69 -1.95 -7.57 -9.78
N LYS A 70 -2.04 -8.72 -10.45
CA LYS A 70 -3.03 -9.77 -10.23
C LYS A 70 -3.10 -10.22 -8.78
N SER A 71 -4.29 -10.14 -8.21
CA SER A 71 -4.64 -10.76 -6.94
C SER A 71 -4.27 -12.25 -6.92
N LYS A 72 -3.53 -12.68 -5.89
CA LYS A 72 -3.21 -14.09 -5.65
C LYS A 72 -4.13 -14.68 -4.58
N PRO A 73 -4.45 -16.00 -4.66
CA PRO A 73 -5.39 -16.63 -3.74
C PRO A 73 -5.06 -16.50 -2.25
N LEU A 74 -3.78 -16.47 -1.88
CA LEU A 74 -3.33 -16.46 -0.48
C LEU A 74 -2.66 -15.14 -0.10
N SER A 75 -2.99 -14.06 -0.79
CA SER A 75 -2.64 -12.68 -0.41
C SER A 75 -3.72 -11.65 -0.72
N GLY A 76 -4.58 -11.87 -1.72
CA GLY A 76 -5.70 -10.96 -2.04
C GLY A 76 -7.04 -11.67 -2.31
N GLY A 77 -7.13 -12.97 -2.03
CA GLY A 77 -8.31 -13.81 -2.34
C GLY A 77 -8.40 -14.28 -3.81
N GLY A 78 -7.63 -13.70 -4.72
CA GLY A 78 -7.48 -14.16 -6.09
C GLY A 78 -8.56 -13.66 -7.07
N PRO A 79 -8.49 -14.09 -8.34
CA PRO A 79 -9.16 -13.42 -9.46
C PRO A 79 -10.64 -13.82 -9.62
N LEU A 80 -11.26 -14.47 -8.63
CA LEU A 80 -12.61 -15.01 -8.75
C LEU A 80 -13.71 -14.02 -8.35
N PHE A 81 -13.35 -12.88 -7.78
CA PHE A 81 -14.29 -11.89 -7.27
C PHE A 81 -14.55 -10.78 -8.29
N PRO A 82 -15.81 -10.34 -8.46
CA PRO A 82 -16.12 -9.23 -9.34
C PRO A 82 -15.58 -7.91 -8.78
N GLY A 83 -15.17 -7.01 -9.67
CA GLY A 83 -14.70 -5.67 -9.30
C GLY A 83 -13.19 -5.57 -9.14
N THR A 84 -12.48 -6.66 -8.88
CA THR A 84 -11.00 -6.69 -8.97
C THR A 84 -10.57 -6.44 -10.41
N ILE A 85 -9.71 -5.44 -10.63
CA ILE A 85 -9.18 -5.07 -11.95
C ILE A 85 -7.67 -5.27 -11.95
N ASP A 86 -7.26 -6.44 -12.42
CA ASP A 86 -5.86 -6.86 -12.42
C ASP A 86 -5.09 -6.37 -13.65
N MET A 87 -3.94 -5.73 -13.43
CA MET A 87 -2.98 -5.43 -14.49
C MET A 87 -2.07 -6.63 -14.79
N ASN A 88 -1.54 -6.68 -16.01
CA ASN A 88 -0.43 -7.57 -16.31
C ASN A 88 0.86 -7.03 -15.66
N GLY A 89 1.77 -7.93 -15.28
CA GLY A 89 3.03 -7.53 -14.64
C GLY A 89 3.82 -6.53 -15.48
N VAL A 90 3.92 -6.76 -16.80
CA VAL A 90 4.56 -5.81 -17.74
C VAL A 90 3.91 -4.43 -17.72
N THR A 91 2.60 -4.34 -17.47
CA THR A 91 1.90 -3.06 -17.39
C THR A 91 2.27 -2.31 -16.11
N VAL A 92 2.34 -3.01 -14.97
CA VAL A 92 2.77 -2.42 -13.69
C VAL A 92 4.23 -1.96 -13.78
N ILE A 93 5.11 -2.79 -14.35
CA ILE A 93 6.51 -2.45 -14.57
C ILE A 93 6.63 -1.19 -15.42
N ASN A 94 6.00 -1.17 -16.60
CA ASN A 94 6.10 -0.02 -17.50
C ASN A 94 5.50 1.25 -16.89
N GLN A 95 4.35 1.15 -16.19
CA GLN A 95 3.75 2.31 -15.54
C GLN A 95 4.67 2.90 -14.46
N MET A 96 5.22 2.06 -13.58
CA MET A 96 6.14 2.51 -12.53
C MET A 96 7.43 3.07 -13.13
N HIS A 97 7.98 2.39 -14.14
CA HIS A 97 9.19 2.83 -14.84
C HIS A 97 9.00 4.21 -15.49
N ASP A 98 7.90 4.42 -16.23
CA ASP A 98 7.59 5.68 -16.88
C ASP A 98 7.45 6.81 -15.84
N VAL A 99 6.74 6.56 -14.73
CA VAL A 99 6.56 7.54 -13.65
C VAL A 99 7.89 7.92 -12.99
N LEU A 100 8.71 6.93 -12.62
CA LEU A 100 10.01 7.17 -12.00
C LEU A 100 10.95 7.90 -12.96
N SER A 101 10.95 7.52 -14.25
CA SER A 101 11.76 8.17 -15.28
C SER A 101 11.43 9.65 -15.45
N GLU A 102 10.13 10.00 -15.48
CA GLU A 102 9.70 11.40 -15.57
C GLU A 102 10.10 12.20 -14.32
N LEU A 103 9.95 11.64 -13.11
CA LEU A 103 10.38 12.31 -11.87
C LEU A 103 11.89 12.57 -11.85
N ILE A 104 12.69 11.58 -12.26
CA ILE A 104 14.15 11.73 -12.33
C ILE A 104 14.54 12.73 -13.42
N ALA A 105 13.89 12.69 -14.58
CA ALA A 105 14.11 13.66 -15.66
C ALA A 105 13.76 15.09 -15.22
N ASP A 106 12.74 15.23 -14.37
CA ASP A 106 12.39 16.50 -13.73
C ASP A 106 13.42 16.93 -12.66
N GLY A 107 14.27 16.03 -12.18
CA GLY A 107 15.36 16.31 -11.25
C GLY A 107 15.09 15.94 -9.80
N PHE A 108 14.05 15.14 -9.52
CA PHE A 108 13.89 14.53 -8.19
C PHE A 108 15.00 13.50 -7.95
N THR A 109 15.61 13.54 -6.77
CA THR A 109 16.67 12.61 -6.37
C THR A 109 16.34 11.79 -5.13
N LYS A 110 15.20 12.10 -4.47
CA LYS A 110 14.71 11.43 -3.25
C LYS A 110 13.29 10.95 -3.52
N ILE A 111 13.13 9.65 -3.78
CA ILE A 111 11.85 9.06 -4.17
C ILE A 111 11.48 7.96 -3.18
N VAL A 112 10.25 7.98 -2.68
CA VAL A 112 9.65 6.90 -1.91
C VAL A 112 8.55 6.27 -2.75
N VAL A 113 8.54 4.96 -2.92
CA VAL A 113 7.39 4.22 -3.45
C VAL A 113 6.67 3.60 -2.26
N MET A 114 5.43 4.05 -2.01
CA MET A 114 4.59 3.58 -0.92
C MET A 114 3.57 2.57 -1.46
N ASN A 115 3.85 1.28 -1.27
CA ASN A 115 2.99 0.21 -1.75
C ASN A 115 1.97 -0.22 -0.68
N ALA A 116 0.75 -0.50 -1.12
CA ALA A 116 -0.33 -1.02 -0.26
C ALA A 116 -1.02 -2.27 -0.82
N HIS A 117 -0.45 -2.92 -1.84
CA HIS A 117 -0.98 -4.17 -2.39
C HIS A 117 0.12 -5.21 -2.49
N PHE A 118 -0.02 -6.33 -1.79
CA PHE A 118 1.04 -7.32 -1.59
C PHE A 118 1.65 -7.83 -2.90
N GLU A 119 0.83 -7.95 -3.93
CA GLU A 119 1.22 -8.54 -5.21
C GLU A 119 2.04 -7.61 -6.13
N ASN A 120 2.14 -6.31 -5.81
CA ASN A 120 2.86 -5.34 -6.63
C ASN A 120 4.39 -5.40 -6.48
N GLU A 121 4.90 -5.76 -5.30
CA GLU A 121 6.29 -5.56 -4.87
C GLU A 121 7.32 -5.96 -5.94
N ALA A 122 7.26 -7.21 -6.42
CA ALA A 122 8.22 -7.73 -7.40
C ALA A 122 8.25 -6.95 -8.72
N PHE A 123 7.13 -6.33 -9.12
CA PHE A 123 7.02 -5.54 -10.35
C PHE A 123 7.48 -4.09 -10.16
N ILE A 124 7.30 -3.56 -8.94
CA ILE A 124 7.86 -2.27 -8.55
C ILE A 124 9.39 -2.37 -8.51
N VAL A 125 9.93 -3.42 -7.87
CA VAL A 125 11.37 -3.65 -7.77
C VAL A 125 12.03 -3.77 -9.14
N GLU A 126 11.40 -4.49 -10.09
CA GLU A 126 11.89 -4.58 -11.48
C GLU A 126 11.96 -3.19 -12.14
N ALA A 127 10.92 -2.35 -11.99
CA ALA A 127 10.90 -1.01 -12.54
C ALA A 127 11.98 -0.09 -11.93
N ILE A 128 12.17 -0.17 -10.60
CA ILE A 128 13.21 0.57 -9.86
C ILE A 128 14.60 0.17 -10.35
N ASP A 129 14.87 -1.13 -10.50
CA ASP A 129 16.16 -1.64 -10.96
C ASP A 129 16.47 -1.20 -12.41
N LEU A 130 15.48 -1.25 -13.30
CA LEU A 130 15.62 -0.76 -14.68
C LEU A 130 15.94 0.74 -14.73
N VAL A 131 15.13 1.59 -14.08
CA VAL A 131 15.35 3.04 -14.13
C VAL A 131 16.65 3.45 -13.45
N THR A 132 17.05 2.75 -12.37
CA THR A 132 18.33 2.99 -11.69
C THR A 132 19.51 2.74 -12.63
N ARG A 133 19.49 1.65 -13.42
CA ARG A 133 20.54 1.35 -14.40
C ARG A 133 20.60 2.37 -15.53
N GLU A 134 19.43 2.76 -16.06
CA GLU A 134 19.32 3.68 -17.19
C GLU A 134 19.77 5.11 -16.83
N THR A 135 19.47 5.53 -15.61
CA THR A 135 19.79 6.87 -15.11
C THR A 135 21.13 6.94 -14.38
N GLY A 136 21.82 5.81 -14.19
CA GLY A 136 23.11 5.75 -13.49
C GLY A 136 23.01 6.00 -11.99
N GLY A 137 21.86 5.73 -11.38
CA GLY A 137 21.65 5.86 -9.93
C GLY A 137 21.69 7.31 -9.42
N VAL A 138 21.24 8.27 -10.23
CA VAL A 138 21.20 9.70 -9.84
C VAL A 138 20.15 10.00 -8.76
N ALA A 139 19.17 9.12 -8.57
CA ALA A 139 18.16 9.21 -7.52
C ALA A 139 18.25 8.01 -6.58
N THR A 140 18.09 8.26 -5.28
CA THR A 140 17.84 7.23 -4.28
C THR A 140 16.33 6.95 -4.27
N ILE A 141 15.95 5.70 -4.48
CA ILE A 141 14.56 5.25 -4.50
C ILE A 141 14.37 4.23 -3.38
N VAL A 142 13.54 4.59 -2.39
CA VAL A 142 13.14 3.71 -1.28
C VAL A 142 11.80 3.11 -1.64
N GLU A 143 11.73 1.79 -1.78
CA GLU A 143 10.46 1.06 -1.88
C GLU A 143 10.10 0.50 -0.51
N THR A 144 8.84 0.62 -0.13
CA THR A 144 8.35 0.05 1.11
C THR A 144 6.86 -0.25 1.02
N ASN A 145 6.47 -1.37 1.61
CA ASN A 145 5.07 -1.65 1.89
C ASN A 145 4.69 -1.04 3.24
N TRP A 146 3.50 -0.46 3.38
CA TRP A 146 3.12 0.19 4.65
C TRP A 146 3.21 -0.74 5.88
N TRP A 147 3.12 -2.05 5.69
CA TRP A 147 3.17 -3.05 6.76
C TRP A 147 4.58 -3.45 7.20
N ASP A 148 5.56 -3.47 6.28
CA ASP A 148 6.91 -3.96 6.57
C ASP A 148 7.66 -3.18 7.66
N PRO A 149 7.60 -1.83 7.70
CA PRO A 149 8.32 -1.05 8.69
C PRO A 149 7.61 -1.02 10.05
N VAL A 150 6.39 -1.58 10.17
CA VAL A 150 5.64 -1.59 11.43
C VAL A 150 6.37 -2.47 12.46
N PRO A 151 6.82 -1.93 13.61
CA PRO A 151 7.58 -2.69 14.59
C PRO A 151 6.76 -3.83 15.19
N GLN A 152 7.41 -4.97 15.46
CA GLN A 152 6.75 -6.12 16.11
C GLN A 152 6.05 -5.73 17.41
N SER A 153 6.59 -4.79 18.20
CA SER A 153 5.98 -4.31 19.44
C SER A 153 4.65 -3.58 19.23
N VAL A 154 4.40 -3.03 18.05
CA VAL A 154 3.11 -2.43 17.66
C VAL A 154 2.17 -3.53 17.19
N ILE A 155 2.66 -4.49 16.40
CA ILE A 155 1.88 -5.69 16.01
C ILE A 155 1.36 -6.43 17.25
N ASP A 156 2.21 -6.64 18.25
CA ASP A 156 1.83 -7.30 19.51
C ASP A 156 0.69 -6.55 20.24
N LYS A 157 0.66 -5.22 20.16
CA LYS A 157 -0.41 -4.38 20.75
C LYS A 157 -1.68 -4.43 19.91
N VAL A 158 -1.55 -4.32 18.59
CA VAL A 158 -2.69 -4.39 17.66
C VAL A 158 -3.40 -5.73 17.81
N PHE A 159 -2.65 -6.81 17.95
CA PHE A 159 -3.17 -8.16 18.11
C PHE A 159 -3.30 -8.62 19.57
N ASP A 160 -3.31 -7.70 20.56
CA ASP A 160 -3.59 -8.07 21.95
C ASP A 160 -4.99 -8.70 22.06
N GLY A 161 -5.02 -9.94 22.54
CA GLY A 161 -6.23 -10.79 22.60
C GLY A 161 -6.69 -11.36 21.25
N LEU A 162 -5.92 -11.19 20.18
CA LEU A 162 -6.20 -11.68 18.83
C LEU A 162 -5.05 -12.60 18.34
N VAL A 163 -5.22 -13.18 17.14
CA VAL A 163 -4.18 -13.98 16.48
C VAL A 163 -3.72 -13.24 15.24
N PHE A 164 -2.43 -12.91 15.16
CA PHE A 164 -1.83 -12.40 13.94
C PHE A 164 -1.63 -13.57 12.95
N PRO A 165 -2.31 -13.57 11.79
CA PRO A 165 -2.23 -14.68 10.84
C PRO A 165 -0.99 -14.61 9.95
N GLY A 166 -0.20 -13.53 10.04
CA GLY A 166 0.89 -13.17 9.13
C GLY A 166 0.40 -12.27 7.99
N TRP A 167 1.27 -11.41 7.48
CA TRP A 167 0.92 -10.36 6.52
C TRP A 167 0.23 -10.86 5.24
N ALA A 168 0.66 -12.00 4.71
CA ALA A 168 0.03 -12.57 3.52
C ALA A 168 -1.46 -12.93 3.75
N LEU A 169 -1.90 -13.12 4.99
CA LEU A 169 -3.30 -13.43 5.28
C LEU A 169 -4.08 -12.23 5.83
N GLU A 170 -3.45 -11.06 5.98
CA GLU A 170 -4.08 -9.85 6.50
C GLU A 170 -4.99 -9.12 5.49
N HIS A 171 -5.42 -9.82 4.43
CA HIS A 171 -6.34 -9.32 3.40
C HIS A 171 -7.77 -9.15 3.92
N ALA A 172 -8.24 -7.90 3.92
CA ALA A 172 -9.51 -7.46 4.50
C ALA A 172 -9.69 -7.92 5.95
N ALA A 173 -8.58 -8.07 6.68
CA ALA A 173 -8.54 -8.59 8.05
C ALA A 173 -8.39 -7.44 9.06
N VAL A 174 -7.76 -7.69 10.21
CA VAL A 174 -7.73 -6.75 11.34
C VAL A 174 -7.00 -5.46 10.97
N THR A 175 -5.86 -5.55 10.29
CA THR A 175 -4.99 -4.40 10.04
C THR A 175 -5.59 -3.43 9.03
N GLU A 176 -5.95 -3.88 7.83
CA GLU A 176 -6.57 -3.04 6.80
C GLU A 176 -7.94 -2.50 7.22
N THR A 177 -8.78 -3.33 7.84
CA THR A 177 -10.08 -2.86 8.35
C THR A 177 -9.89 -1.79 9.41
N SER A 178 -8.91 -1.95 10.31
CA SER A 178 -8.61 -0.95 11.33
C SER A 178 -8.07 0.34 10.72
N LEU A 179 -7.17 0.26 9.73
CA LEU A 179 -6.66 1.42 9.00
C LEU A 179 -7.78 2.15 8.24
N MET A 180 -8.68 1.42 7.60
CA MET A 180 -9.84 2.02 6.92
C MET A 180 -10.81 2.68 7.91
N LEU A 181 -11.03 2.08 9.09
CA LEU A 181 -11.81 2.73 10.17
C LEU A 181 -11.15 4.00 10.70
N HIS A 182 -9.82 4.09 10.63
CA HIS A 182 -9.07 5.30 10.99
C HIS A 182 -9.16 6.37 9.91
N TYR A 183 -8.88 6.02 8.66
CA TYR A 183 -8.71 6.99 7.57
C TYR A 183 -9.99 7.34 6.80
N ALA A 184 -10.92 6.40 6.66
CA ALA A 184 -12.12 6.55 5.85
C ALA A 184 -13.29 5.71 6.42
N PRO A 185 -13.68 5.92 7.70
CA PRO A 185 -14.71 5.12 8.37
C PRO A 185 -16.06 5.15 7.63
N GLU A 186 -16.35 6.20 6.88
CA GLU A 186 -17.57 6.33 6.07
C GLU A 186 -17.67 5.32 4.92
N LEU A 187 -16.55 4.74 4.50
CA LEU A 187 -16.50 3.71 3.47
C LEU A 187 -16.61 2.28 4.03
N VAL A 188 -16.54 2.12 5.36
CA VAL A 188 -16.54 0.82 6.03
C VAL A 188 -17.96 0.42 6.41
N HIS A 189 -18.41 -0.72 5.90
CA HIS A 189 -19.72 -1.31 6.18
C HIS A 189 -19.59 -2.41 7.24
N MET A 190 -19.36 -2.03 8.50
CA MET A 190 -19.18 -2.99 9.61
C MET A 190 -20.34 -3.97 9.78
N ASP A 191 -21.56 -3.60 9.36
CA ASP A 191 -22.74 -4.46 9.35
C ASP A 191 -22.66 -5.62 8.35
N ARG A 192 -21.72 -5.56 7.39
CA ARG A 192 -21.46 -6.60 6.38
C ARG A 192 -20.22 -7.44 6.69
N MET A 193 -19.56 -7.18 7.81
CA MET A 193 -18.34 -7.90 8.20
C MET A 193 -18.66 -9.37 8.50
N VAL A 194 -17.86 -10.27 7.95
CA VAL A 194 -18.00 -11.72 8.17
C VAL A 194 -16.91 -12.19 9.14
N GLU A 195 -17.32 -12.56 10.36
CA GLU A 195 -16.43 -12.99 11.44
C GLU A 195 -16.17 -14.51 11.41
N GLU A 196 -15.64 -15.02 10.30
CA GLU A 196 -15.35 -16.45 10.13
C GLU A 196 -13.83 -16.72 10.10
N ALA A 197 -13.45 -17.98 10.31
CA ALA A 197 -12.06 -18.39 10.17
C ALA A 197 -11.59 -18.22 8.72
N GLY A 198 -10.35 -17.74 8.57
CA GLY A 198 -9.75 -17.39 7.30
C GLY A 198 -9.26 -18.55 6.43
N ALA A 199 -8.52 -18.21 5.39
CA ALA A 199 -7.89 -19.17 4.51
C ALA A 199 -6.78 -19.96 5.23
N THR A 200 -6.65 -21.24 4.92
CA THR A 200 -5.51 -22.04 5.35
C THR A 200 -4.32 -21.83 4.40
N ALA A 201 -3.17 -21.48 4.96
CA ALA A 201 -1.92 -21.38 4.21
C ALA A 201 -1.61 -22.70 3.48
N LYS A 202 -1.15 -22.60 2.23
CA LYS A 202 -0.71 -23.75 1.41
C LYS A 202 0.75 -23.54 1.03
N SER A 203 1.50 -24.63 0.93
CA SER A 203 2.90 -24.62 0.45
C SER A 203 3.02 -24.55 -1.07
N TYR A 204 1.91 -24.35 -1.77
CA TYR A 204 1.84 -24.24 -3.22
C TYR A 204 0.66 -23.36 -3.63
N VAL A 205 0.76 -22.79 -4.84
CA VAL A 205 -0.35 -22.13 -5.52
C VAL A 205 -0.67 -22.91 -6.79
N ARG A 206 -1.96 -22.98 -7.13
CA ARG A 206 -2.46 -23.78 -8.24
C ARG A 206 -3.35 -22.91 -9.13
N TYR A 207 -3.12 -23.00 -10.44
CA TYR A 207 -3.98 -22.38 -11.45
C TYR A 207 -4.68 -23.45 -12.31
N PRO A 208 -5.92 -23.21 -12.79
CA PRO A 208 -6.78 -22.05 -12.51
C PRO A 208 -7.34 -22.10 -11.09
N VAL A 209 -7.45 -20.97 -10.39
CA VAL A 209 -8.05 -20.91 -9.04
C VAL A 209 -9.47 -21.46 -9.08
N ARG A 210 -9.86 -22.31 -8.11
CA ARG A 210 -11.19 -22.93 -8.06
C ARG A 210 -12.04 -22.29 -6.98
N GLN A 211 -13.35 -22.32 -7.17
CA GLN A 211 -14.29 -21.98 -6.11
C GLN A 211 -14.03 -22.87 -4.87
N GLY A 212 -13.97 -22.27 -3.70
CA GLY A 212 -13.64 -22.94 -2.43
C GLY A 212 -12.14 -23.06 -2.13
N ASP A 213 -11.24 -22.64 -3.03
CA ASP A 213 -9.81 -22.52 -2.68
C ASP A 213 -9.54 -21.39 -1.67
N VAL A 214 -10.44 -20.41 -1.63
CA VAL A 214 -10.46 -19.22 -0.78
C VAL A 214 -11.88 -19.04 -0.19
N PRO A 215 -12.03 -18.35 0.95
CA PRO A 215 -13.34 -18.09 1.54
C PRO A 215 -14.28 -17.33 0.61
N ALA A 216 -15.56 -17.72 0.56
CA ALA A 216 -16.54 -17.13 -0.37
C ALA A 216 -16.84 -15.65 -0.08
N HIS A 217 -16.56 -15.18 1.13
CA HIS A 217 -16.72 -13.78 1.50
C HIS A 217 -15.52 -12.91 1.07
N GLY A 218 -14.40 -13.48 0.62
CA GLY A 218 -13.26 -12.76 0.04
C GLY A 218 -12.12 -12.39 1.00
N GLY A 219 -12.39 -12.28 2.31
CA GLY A 219 -11.35 -12.05 3.32
C GLY A 219 -10.52 -13.29 3.61
N LEU A 220 -9.24 -13.12 3.99
CA LEU A 220 -8.32 -14.23 4.25
C LEU A 220 -8.09 -14.52 5.74
N ALA A 221 -8.53 -13.65 6.65
CA ALA A 221 -8.52 -13.85 8.08
C ALA A 221 -9.73 -13.17 8.75
N ASN A 222 -9.97 -13.48 10.03
CA ASN A 222 -11.10 -12.93 10.77
C ASN A 222 -10.84 -11.45 11.13
N PRO A 223 -11.65 -10.49 10.65
CA PRO A 223 -11.49 -9.07 10.96
C PRO A 223 -12.06 -8.66 12.34
N ALA A 224 -12.62 -9.59 13.12
CA ALA A 224 -13.16 -9.30 14.44
C ALA A 224 -12.12 -8.63 15.35
N GLY A 225 -12.55 -7.58 16.05
CA GLY A 225 -11.66 -6.75 16.87
C GLY A 225 -11.03 -5.57 16.11
N SER A 226 -11.31 -5.39 14.82
CA SER A 226 -10.89 -4.18 14.10
C SER A 226 -11.41 -2.91 14.77
N SER A 227 -10.59 -1.86 14.80
CA SER A 227 -10.98 -0.56 15.38
C SER A 227 -10.15 0.59 14.81
N ALA A 228 -10.72 1.80 14.79
CA ALA A 228 -9.99 2.99 14.38
C ALA A 228 -8.74 3.25 15.22
N GLU A 229 -8.74 2.88 16.51
CA GLU A 229 -7.58 3.05 17.39
C GLU A 229 -6.43 2.11 17.00
N ARG A 230 -6.73 0.85 16.66
CA ARG A 230 -5.72 -0.07 16.09
C ARG A 230 -5.17 0.48 14.78
N GLY A 231 -6.02 1.07 13.94
CA GLY A 231 -5.61 1.69 12.68
C GLY A 231 -4.66 2.85 12.90
N ARG A 232 -4.99 3.74 13.83
CA ARG A 232 -4.13 4.86 14.23
C ARG A 232 -2.75 4.39 14.71
N LEU A 233 -2.69 3.35 15.55
CA LEU A 233 -1.43 2.78 16.03
C LEU A 233 -0.56 2.24 14.90
N ILE A 234 -1.16 1.56 13.91
CA ILE A 234 -0.44 1.05 12.73
C ILE A 234 0.06 2.21 11.87
N ALA A 235 -0.80 3.17 11.56
CA ALA A 235 -0.49 4.34 10.74
C ALA A 235 0.68 5.14 11.30
N GLU A 236 0.60 5.54 12.57
CA GLU A 236 1.66 6.31 13.24
C GLU A 236 2.98 5.55 13.26
N ALA A 237 2.94 4.26 13.57
CA ALA A 237 4.15 3.43 13.62
C ALA A 237 4.81 3.25 12.25
N CYS A 238 4.01 3.03 11.20
CA CYS A 238 4.50 2.98 9.82
C CYS A 238 5.16 4.31 9.43
N VAL A 239 4.44 5.43 9.62
CA VAL A 239 4.92 6.77 9.22
C VAL A 239 6.21 7.14 9.95
N ASP A 240 6.30 6.86 11.24
CA ASP A 240 7.51 7.14 12.02
C ASP A 240 8.70 6.30 11.54
N ALA A 241 8.51 5.00 11.34
CA ALA A 241 9.57 4.12 10.87
C ALA A 241 10.03 4.47 9.44
N VAL A 242 9.10 4.80 8.53
CA VAL A 242 9.47 5.22 7.16
C VAL A 242 10.16 6.59 7.16
N ALA A 243 9.78 7.50 8.05
CA ALA A 243 10.48 8.77 8.19
C ALA A 243 11.92 8.60 8.67
N GLU A 244 12.16 7.66 9.60
CA GLU A 244 13.52 7.29 10.02
C GLU A 244 14.34 6.72 8.85
N ILE A 245 13.74 5.82 8.05
CA ILE A 245 14.36 5.29 6.83
C ILE A 245 14.69 6.42 5.84
N CYS A 246 13.77 7.37 5.64
CA CYS A 246 14.01 8.51 4.75
C CYS A 246 15.16 9.39 5.24
N ALA A 247 15.27 9.64 6.55
CA ALA A 247 16.37 10.42 7.11
C ALA A 247 17.74 9.72 6.88
N GLU A 248 17.78 8.41 7.09
CA GLU A 248 18.98 7.59 6.83
C GLU A 248 19.37 7.57 5.35
N GLU A 249 18.44 7.23 4.47
CA GLU A 249 18.72 6.99 3.04
C GLU A 249 18.87 8.29 2.23
N PHE A 250 18.22 9.38 2.64
CA PHE A 250 18.29 10.67 1.95
C PHE A 250 19.29 11.66 2.57
N GLY A 251 20.01 11.24 3.62
CA GLY A 251 21.10 11.99 4.24
C GLY A 251 20.66 13.28 4.93
N GLU A 252 19.58 13.21 5.72
CA GLU A 252 19.02 14.35 6.48
C GLU A 252 19.34 14.31 7.98
#